data_AF-A0A7I7QUD6-F1
#
_entry.id   AF-A0A7I7QUD6-F1
#
_cell.length_a   1.000
_cell.length_b   1.000
_cell.length_c   1.000
_cell.angle_alpha   90.00
_cell.angle_beta   90.00
_cell.angle_gamma   90.00
#
_symmetry.space_group_name_H-M   'P 1'
#
loop_
_entity.id
_entity.type
_entity.pdbx_description
1 polymer ?
#
loop_
_entity_poly.entity_id
_entity_poly.type
_entity_poly.pdbx_seq_one_letter_code
_entity_poly.pdbx_strand_id
1 'polypeptide(L)' 'MSKRAEYMFALYSGSVADPGDRNPYAPEWMVLAKLWQHGYERMLRVRTETEQSSPRGRAAPDPDLD' A
#
# COMPACT_ATOMS: atom_id res chain seq x y z
N MET A 1 25.17 7.18 4.01
CA MET A 1 23.75 7.27 4.41
C MET A 1 23.70 7.41 5.93
N SER A 2 22.72 8.14 6.47
CA SER A 2 22.51 8.20 7.93
C SER A 2 21.46 7.17 8.35
N LYS A 3 21.46 6.72 9.62
CA LYS A 3 20.43 5.80 10.13
C LYS A 3 19.02 6.33 9.91
N ARG A 4 18.82 7.64 10.07
CA ARG A 4 17.53 8.28 9.77
C ARG A 4 17.14 8.08 8.31
N ALA A 5 18.08 8.26 7.38
CA ALA A 5 17.82 8.10 5.96
C ALA A 5 17.47 6.64 5.60
N GLU A 6 18.17 5.65 6.20
CA GLU A 6 17.85 4.22 6.04
C GLU A 6 16.44 3.89 6.55
N TYR A 7 16.04 4.45 7.70
CA TYR A 7 14.73 4.22 8.28
C TYR A 7 13.62 4.84 7.42
N MET A 8 13.83 6.06 6.94
CA MET A 8 12.89 6.71 6.02
C MET A 8 12.78 5.95 4.70
N PHE A 9 13.90 5.43 4.20
CA PHE A 9 13.91 4.62 2.98
C PHE A 9 13.15 3.29 3.16
N ALA A 10 13.36 2.58 4.28
CA ALA A 10 12.62 1.35 4.58
C ALA A 10 11.10 1.60 4.66
N LEU A 11 10.68 2.65 5.36
CA LEU A 11 9.27 3.02 5.44
C LEU A 11 8.68 3.40 4.08
N TYR A 12 9.40 4.24 3.32
CA TYR A 12 8.96 4.72 2.02
C TYR A 12 8.84 3.57 1.02
N SER A 13 9.86 2.71 0.93
CA SER A 13 9.86 1.56 0.01
C SER A 13 8.68 0.61 0.25
N GLY A 14 8.32 0.34 1.51
CA GLY A 14 7.09 -0.41 1.81
C GLY A 14 5.82 0.29 1.33
N SER A 15 5.74 1.62 1.47
CA SER A 15 4.55 2.39 1.08
C SER A 15 4.27 2.46 -0.42
N VAL A 16 5.27 2.15 -1.26
CA VAL A 16 5.17 2.15 -2.72
C VAL A 16 5.31 0.74 -3.33
N ALA A 17 5.43 -0.29 -2.50
CA ALA A 17 5.51 -1.68 -2.96
C ALA A 17 4.17 -2.15 -3.54
N ASP A 18 4.20 -3.24 -4.30
CA ASP A 18 3.01 -3.85 -4.89
C ASP A 18 2.47 -5.02 -4.05
N PRO A 19 1.16 -5.30 -4.07
CA PRO A 19 0.57 -6.43 -3.37
C PRO A 19 1.25 -7.75 -3.75
N GLY A 20 1.79 -8.44 -2.74
CA GLY A 20 2.52 -9.69 -2.89
C GLY A 20 4.04 -9.52 -2.90
N ASP A 21 4.56 -8.29 -2.94
CA ASP A 21 5.98 -8.03 -2.77
C ASP A 21 6.49 -8.56 -1.43
N ARG A 22 7.69 -9.14 -1.45
CA ARG A 22 8.35 -9.64 -0.24
C ARG A 22 9.15 -8.52 0.41
N ASN A 23 9.15 -8.51 1.74
CA ASN A 23 10.02 -7.64 2.52
C ASN A 23 11.50 -7.93 2.15
N PRO A 24 12.25 -6.93 1.63
CA PRO A 24 13.63 -7.14 1.19
C PRO A 24 14.63 -7.19 2.35
N TYR A 25 14.20 -6.84 3.57
CA TYR A 25 15.08 -6.80 4.73
C TYR A 25 15.11 -8.14 5.44
N ALA A 26 16.33 -8.61 5.71
CA ALA A 26 16.55 -9.82 6.46
C ALA A 26 16.22 -9.64 7.96
N PRO A 27 15.91 -10.72 8.70
CA PRO A 27 15.48 -10.66 10.10
C PRO A 27 16.46 -9.97 11.05
N GLU A 28 17.76 -10.04 10.76
CA GLU A 28 18.83 -9.35 11.49
C GLU A 28 18.68 -7.82 11.44
N TRP A 29 17.97 -7.29 10.44
CA TRP A 29 17.65 -5.86 10.31
C TRP A 29 16.20 -5.60 10.72
N MET A 30 15.80 -6.20 11.85
CA MET A 30 14.45 -6.17 12.42
C MET A 30 13.75 -4.79 12.35
N VAL A 31 14.48 -3.70 12.63
CA VAL A 31 13.92 -2.35 12.58
C VAL A 31 13.54 -1.94 11.16
N LEU A 32 14.40 -2.20 10.17
CA LEU A 32 14.12 -1.90 8.77
C LEU A 32 12.98 -2.76 8.24
N ALA A 33 12.98 -4.05 8.58
CA ALA A 33 11.91 -4.98 8.22
C ALA A 33 10.55 -4.50 8.74
N LYS A 34 10.46 -4.05 10.00
CA LYS A 34 9.22 -3.50 10.59
C LYS A 34 8.79 -2.20 9.91
N LEU A 35 9.72 -1.30 9.61
CA LEU A 35 9.39 -0.04 8.93
C LEU A 35 8.83 -0.28 7.53
N TRP A 36 9.43 -1.20 6.77
CA TRP A 36 8.90 -1.62 5.48
C TRP A 36 7.49 -2.20 5.61
N GLN A 37 7.29 -3.10 6.57
CA GLN A 37 5.99 -3.74 6.82
C GLN A 37 4.90 -2.70 7.13
N HIS A 38 5.20 -1.70 7.97
CA HIS A 38 4.26 -0.62 8.27
C HIS A 38 3.92 0.24 7.04
N GLY A 39 4.89 0.52 6.17
CA GLY A 39 4.65 1.21 4.91
C GLY A 39 3.71 0.40 4.01
N TYR A 40 3.99 -0.90 3.87
CA TYR A 40 3.23 -1.84 3.05
C TYR A 40 1.78 -2.00 3.53
N GLU A 41 1.56 -2.16 4.83
CA GLU A 41 0.22 -2.24 5.44
C GLU A 41 -0.60 -0.97 5.21
N ARG A 42 0.03 0.20 5.35
CA ARG A 42 -0.63 1.48 5.05
C ARG A 42 -1.06 1.54 3.58
N MET A 43 -0.19 1.12 2.66
CA MET A 43 -0.50 1.05 1.23
C MET A 43 -1.67 0.10 0.95
N LEU A 44 -1.65 -1.13 1.50
CA LEU A 44 -2.72 -2.10 1.32
C LEU A 44 -4.08 -1.58 1.81
N ARG A 45 -4.08 -0.89 2.96
CA ARG A 45 -5.29 -0.27 3.49
C ARG A 45 -5.86 0.78 2.55
N VAL A 46 -5.02 1.68 2.02
CA VAL A 46 -5.45 2.72 1.07
C VAL A 46 -6.01 2.11 -0.22
N ARG A 47 -5.37 1.07 -0.77
CA ARG A 47 -5.88 0.37 -1.97
C ARG A 47 -7.22 -0.29 -1.67
N THR A 48 -7.34 -1.00 -0.56
CA THR A 48 -8.59 -1.66 -0.13
C THR A 48 -9.73 -0.65 0.05
N GLU A 49 -9.46 0.47 0.72
CA GLU A 49 -10.43 1.56 0.91
C GLU A 49 -10.84 2.20 -0.43
N THR A 50 -9.90 2.37 -1.37
CA THR A 50 -10.16 2.95 -2.70
C THR A 50 -10.96 2.00 -3.60
N GLU A 51 -10.63 0.71 -3.59
CA GLU A 51 -11.35 -0.33 -4.34
C GLU A 51 -12.78 -0.52 -3.83
N GLN A 52 -13.00 -0.41 -2.52
CA GLN A 52 -14.34 -0.46 -1.91
C GLN A 52 -15.13 0.85 -2.08
N SER A 53 -14.44 1.99 -2.11
CA SER A 53 -15.06 3.31 -2.26
C SER A 53 -15.29 3.72 -3.70
N SER A 54 -14.74 2.99 -4.68
CA SER A 54 -15.14 3.18 -6.07
C SER A 54 -16.58 2.69 -6.20
N PRO A 55 -17.58 3.58 -6.42
CA PRO A 55 -18.92 3.12 -6.73
C PRO A 55 -18.84 2.37 -8.06
N ARG A 56 -18.71 1.05 -7.98
CA ARG A 56 -18.82 0.14 -9.11
C ARG A 56 -20.16 0.48 -9.75
N GLY A 57 -20.10 1.03 -10.96
CA GLY A 57 -21.15 1.85 -11.54
C GLY A 57 -22.55 1.37 -11.17
N ARG A 58 -23.28 2.22 -10.43
CA ARG A 58 -24.71 2.27 -10.63
C ARG A 58 -24.86 2.80 -12.05
N ALA A 59 -24.92 1.89 -13.03
CA ALA A 59 -25.51 2.20 -14.32
C ALA A 59 -26.84 2.86 -13.97
N ALA A 60 -26.96 4.16 -14.29
CA ALA A 60 -28.24 4.81 -14.25
C ALA A 60 -29.14 3.99 -15.19
N PRO A 61 -30.36 3.59 -14.77
CA PRO A 61 -31.30 3.04 -15.72
C PRO A 61 -31.48 4.09 -16.81
N ASP A 62 -31.20 3.70 -18.05
CA ASP A 62 -31.41 4.52 -19.24
C ASP A 62 -32.89 4.93 -19.25
N PRO A 63 -33.23 6.24 -19.23
CA PRO A 63 -34.62 6.68 -19.22
C PRO A 63 -35.32 6.54 -20.58
N ASP A 64 -34.67 6.01 -21.61
CA ASP A 64 -35.18 5.92 -22.98
C ASP A 64 -35.31 4.47 -23.46
N LEU A 65 -36.20 3.70 -22.84
CA LEU A 65 -36.84 2.55 -23.50
C LEU A 65 -38.34 2.87 -23.63
N ASP A 66 -38.78 2.99 -24.88
CA ASP A 66 -40.14 3.28 -25.36
C ASP A 66 -41.27 2.51 -24.63
#